data_AF-A0A2N2G1B2-F1
#
_entry.id   AF-A0A2N2G1B2-F1
#
_cell.length_a   1.000
_cell.length_b   1.000
_cell.length_c   1.000
_cell.angle_alpha   90.00
_cell.angle_beta   90.00
_cell.angle_gamma   90.00
#
_symmetry.space_group_name_H-M   'P 1'
#
loop_
_entity.id
_entity.type
_entity.pdbx_description
1 polymer ?
#
loop_
_entity_poly.entity_id
_entity_poly.type
_entity_poly.pdbx_seq_one_letter_code
_entity_poly.pdbx_strand_id
1 'polypeptide(L)'
;EKRVMMMMFKNKVSAICGTHTHVGTDDLQIVDGTLYVSDVGLTGCRDNVIGMDEAIPIYRATTGLGGHFKVPNACKSIFQFVVMELKQGKTTEAFKVKAYCNKQEPIITKAFFD
;
A
#
# COMPACT_ATOMS: atom_id res chain seq x y z
N GLU A 1 -9.92 4.36 10.85
CA GLU A 1 -10.33 2.93 10.94
C GLU A 1 -9.14 1.98 11.02
N LYS A 2 -8.26 1.90 10.01
CA LYS A 2 -7.15 0.92 9.99
C LYS A 2 -6.25 0.93 11.24
N ARG A 3 -5.84 2.12 11.72
CA ARG A 3 -5.04 2.23 12.95
C ARG A 3 -5.79 1.81 14.23
N VAL A 4 -7.11 1.93 14.24
CA VAL A 4 -7.95 1.43 15.35
C VAL A 4 -7.88 -0.09 15.42
N MET A 5 -7.93 -0.78 14.27
CA MET A 5 -7.74 -2.24 14.22
C MET A 5 -6.40 -2.66 14.81
N MET A 6 -5.32 -1.90 14.54
CA MET A 6 -4.02 -2.16 15.15
C MET A 6 -4.07 -2.11 16.68
N MET A 7 -4.70 -1.07 17.25
CA MET A 7 -4.81 -0.96 18.70
C MET A 7 -5.68 -2.06 19.33
N MET A 8 -6.70 -2.55 18.61
CA MET A 8 -7.59 -3.60 19.10
C MET A 8 -6.97 -5.01 19.07
N PHE A 9 -6.13 -5.27 18.07
CA PHE A 9 -5.69 -6.61 17.70
C PHE A 9 -4.17 -6.85 17.76
N LYS A 10 -3.35 -5.84 18.07
CA LYS A 10 -1.92 -6.08 18.33
C LYS A 10 -1.72 -7.15 19.41
N ASN A 11 -0.71 -8.00 19.24
CA ASN A 11 -0.45 -9.22 20.02
C ASN A 11 -1.50 -10.35 19.91
N LYS A 12 -2.58 -10.17 19.12
CA LYS A 12 -3.60 -11.21 18.87
C LYS A 12 -3.54 -11.78 17.46
N VAL A 13 -2.98 -11.04 16.52
CA VAL A 13 -2.83 -11.43 15.11
C VAL A 13 -1.39 -11.22 14.68
N SER A 14 -0.94 -11.96 13.66
CA SER A 14 0.43 -11.83 13.18
C SER A 14 0.66 -10.58 12.35
N ALA A 15 -0.33 -10.13 11.57
CA ALA A 15 -0.22 -8.95 10.75
C ALA A 15 -1.57 -8.28 10.47
N ILE A 16 -1.52 -6.97 10.24
CA ILE A 16 -2.63 -6.13 9.79
C ILE A 16 -2.11 -5.28 8.63
N CYS A 17 -2.45 -5.68 7.41
CA CYS A 17 -2.01 -5.02 6.18
C CYS A 17 -3.20 -4.31 5.54
N GLY A 18 -3.22 -2.98 5.56
CA GLY A 18 -4.26 -2.21 4.91
C GLY A 18 -4.11 -2.14 3.38
N THR A 19 -5.24 -1.98 2.69
CA THR A 19 -5.34 -1.77 1.22
C THR A 19 -6.41 -0.71 0.93
N HIS A 20 -6.80 -0.51 -0.35
CA HIS A 20 -7.86 0.38 -0.86
C HIS A 20 -7.41 1.77 -1.31
N THR A 21 -6.49 2.44 -0.61
CA THR A 21 -6.18 3.85 -0.94
C THR A 21 -5.25 4.03 -2.13
N HIS A 22 -4.62 2.94 -2.59
CA HIS A 22 -3.64 2.88 -3.70
C HIS A 22 -2.33 3.63 -3.44
N VAL A 23 -2.24 4.44 -2.38
CA VAL A 23 -1.03 5.14 -1.97
C VAL A 23 -0.38 4.38 -0.82
N GLY A 24 0.80 3.82 -1.08
CA GLY A 24 1.54 3.10 -0.05
C GLY A 24 2.01 4.04 1.06
N THR A 25 1.82 3.65 2.32
CA THR A 25 2.24 4.41 3.49
C THR A 25 3.65 4.03 3.96
N ASP A 26 4.29 4.91 4.72
CA ASP A 26 5.62 4.75 5.30
C ASP A 26 5.60 4.30 6.78
N ASP A 27 4.46 3.81 7.26
CA ASP A 27 4.23 3.40 8.65
C ASP A 27 4.36 1.90 8.89
N LEU A 28 5.19 1.23 8.09
CA LEU A 28 5.48 -0.20 8.21
C LEU A 28 6.23 -0.48 9.51
N GLN A 29 5.58 -1.18 10.44
CA GLN A 29 6.09 -1.39 11.79
C GLN A 29 5.71 -2.76 12.36
N ILE A 30 6.49 -3.27 13.31
CA ILE A 30 6.16 -4.46 14.10
C ILE A 30 5.98 -4.02 15.55
N VAL A 31 4.81 -4.29 16.13
CA VAL A 31 4.48 -3.97 17.52
C VAL A 31 3.93 -5.21 18.22
N ASP A 32 4.51 -5.59 19.36
CA ASP A 32 4.12 -6.77 20.14
C ASP A 32 4.04 -8.08 19.31
N GLY A 33 4.89 -8.20 18.28
CA GLY A 33 4.88 -9.34 17.35
C GLY A 33 3.78 -9.30 16.28
N THR A 34 3.11 -8.17 16.09
CA THR A 34 2.14 -7.92 15.02
C THR A 34 2.71 -6.92 14.02
N LEU A 35 2.82 -7.30 12.75
CA LEU A 35 3.12 -6.37 11.65
C LEU A 35 1.94 -5.44 11.37
N TYR A 36 2.22 -4.17 11.08
CA TYR A 36 1.22 -3.20 10.66
C TYR A 36 1.72 -2.34 9.50
N VAL A 37 0.82 -2.06 8.55
CA VAL A 37 0.96 -1.00 7.56
C VAL A 37 -0.42 -0.45 7.22
N SER A 38 -0.58 0.87 7.20
CA SER A 38 -1.88 1.48 6.88
C SER A 38 -2.29 1.24 5.43
N ASP A 39 -1.37 1.28 4.48
CA ASP A 39 -1.65 0.82 3.12
C ASP A 39 -0.40 0.25 2.43
N VAL A 40 -0.53 -0.95 1.89
CA VAL A 40 0.52 -1.55 1.06
C VAL A 40 0.75 -0.71 -0.20
N GLY A 41 -0.30 -0.08 -0.72
CA GLY A 41 -0.30 0.68 -1.96
C GLY A 41 -0.76 -0.13 -3.17
N LEU A 42 -0.71 0.51 -4.34
CA LEU A 42 -1.12 -0.07 -5.61
C LEU A 42 -0.08 -0.99 -6.24
N THR A 43 -0.57 -2.01 -6.96
CA THR A 43 0.14 -2.66 -8.07
C THR A 43 -0.59 -2.34 -9.37
N GLY A 44 0.06 -1.63 -10.29
CA GLY A 44 -0.57 -1.11 -11.52
C GLY A 44 -0.02 0.25 -11.95
N CYS A 45 -0.82 1.03 -12.69
CA CYS A 45 -0.46 2.36 -13.17
C CYS A 45 -0.27 3.35 -12.01
N ARG A 46 0.93 3.90 -11.85
CA ARG A 46 1.27 4.83 -10.75
C ARG A 46 1.17 6.30 -11.16
N ASP A 47 1.13 6.55 -12.46
CA ASP A 47 0.86 7.84 -13.04
C ASP A 47 -0.65 8.14 -13.03
N ASN A 48 -1.00 9.41 -13.23
CA ASN A 48 -2.37 9.92 -13.21
C ASN A 48 -3.03 9.81 -11.83
N VAL A 49 -4.33 9.50 -11.76
CA VAL A 49 -5.11 9.56 -10.52
C VAL A 49 -5.47 8.15 -10.07
N ILE A 50 -4.77 7.64 -9.05
CA ILE A 50 -5.10 6.38 -8.36
C ILE A 50 -5.15 5.17 -9.34
N GLY A 51 -4.41 5.23 -10.45
CA GLY A 51 -4.35 4.19 -11.49
C GLY A 51 -5.38 4.35 -12.62
N MET A 52 -6.06 5.49 -12.67
CA MET A 52 -7.00 5.85 -13.74
C MET A 52 -6.49 7.05 -14.52
N ASP A 53 -6.91 7.17 -15.79
CA ASP A 53 -6.73 8.37 -16.61
C ASP A 53 -7.24 9.63 -15.87
N GLU A 54 -6.49 10.72 -15.93
CA GLU A 54 -6.73 11.91 -15.10
C GLU A 54 -7.96 12.73 -15.51
N ALA A 55 -8.41 12.63 -16.77
CA ALA A 55 -9.43 13.53 -17.31
C ALA A 55 -10.76 13.46 -16.55
N ILE A 56 -11.26 12.23 -16.30
CA ILE A 56 -12.55 12.01 -15.66
C ILE A 56 -12.52 12.31 -14.16
N PRO A 57 -11.51 11.87 -13.38
CA PRO A 57 -11.35 12.30 -11.99
C PRO A 57 -11.30 13.82 -11.82
N ILE A 58 -10.54 14.54 -12.66
CA ILE A 58 -10.44 16.01 -12.61
C ILE A 58 -11.79 16.64 -12.95
N TYR A 59 -12.43 16.19 -14.02
CA TYR A 59 -13.76 16.68 -14.42
C TYR A 59 -14.78 16.50 -13.30
N ARG A 60 -14.82 15.30 -12.68
CA ARG A 60 -15.73 15.01 -11.58
C ARG A 60 -15.44 15.86 -10.34
N ALA A 61 -14.17 16.06 -9.99
CA ALA A 61 -13.79 16.87 -8.85
C ALA A 61 -14.13 18.36 -9.01
N THR A 62 -14.06 18.89 -10.24
CA THR A 62 -14.28 20.31 -10.54
C THR A 62 -15.74 20.65 -10.84
N THR A 63 -16.52 19.69 -11.38
CA THR A 63 -17.92 19.94 -11.81
C THR A 63 -18.96 19.21 -10.97
N GLY A 64 -18.57 18.18 -10.21
CA GLY A 64 -19.49 17.27 -9.54
C GLY A 64 -20.20 16.28 -10.47
N LEU A 65 -20.03 16.40 -11.79
CA LEU A 65 -20.66 15.54 -12.78
C LEU A 65 -19.88 14.23 -12.96
N GLY A 66 -20.62 13.14 -13.17
CA GLY A 66 -20.04 11.81 -13.38
C GLY A 66 -19.43 11.63 -14.78
N GLY A 67 -18.64 10.57 -14.91
CA GLY A 67 -18.06 10.12 -16.19
C GLY A 67 -17.49 8.71 -16.04
N HIS A 68 -17.19 8.05 -17.16
CA HIS A 68 -16.64 6.70 -17.17
C HIS A 68 -15.13 6.73 -16.94
N PHE A 69 -14.67 6.16 -15.82
CA PHE A 69 -13.24 6.01 -15.57
C PHE A 69 -12.59 5.08 -16.58
N LYS A 70 -11.39 5.46 -17.04
CA LYS A 70 -10.60 4.70 -18.00
C LYS A 70 -9.31 4.25 -17.34
N VAL A 71 -9.01 2.96 -17.42
CA VAL A 71 -7.70 2.43 -17.02
C VAL A 71 -6.77 2.51 -18.24
N PRO A 72 -5.60 3.17 -18.12
CA PRO A 72 -4.66 3.24 -19.22
C PRO A 72 -4.09 1.86 -19.57
N ASN A 73 -3.97 1.54 -20.87
CA ASN A 73 -3.33 0.29 -21.34
C ASN A 73 -1.79 0.36 -21.30
N ALA A 74 -1.23 1.58 -21.31
CA ALA A 74 0.20 1.84 -21.21
C ALA A 74 0.40 2.96 -20.20
N CYS A 75 1.27 2.73 -19.21
CA CYS A 75 1.44 3.61 -18.06
C CYS A 75 2.76 3.31 -17.34
N LYS A 76 3.20 4.24 -16.49
CA LYS A 76 4.32 3.98 -15.57
C LYS A 76 3.82 3.06 -14.46
N SER A 77 4.14 1.78 -14.52
CA SER A 77 3.67 0.82 -13.52
C SER A 77 4.56 0.74 -12.28
N ILE A 78 3.95 0.37 -11.16
CA ILE A 78 4.59 0.02 -9.89
C ILE A 78 4.06 -1.33 -9.41
N PHE A 79 4.92 -2.16 -8.82
CA PHE A 79 4.57 -3.39 -8.13
C PHE A 79 4.97 -3.24 -6.65
N GLN A 80 3.99 -3.34 -5.76
CA GLN A 80 4.19 -3.14 -4.31
C GLN A 80 3.69 -4.34 -3.53
N PHE A 81 4.50 -4.79 -2.58
CA PHE A 81 4.17 -5.89 -1.69
C PHE A 81 4.95 -5.79 -0.37
N VAL A 82 4.51 -6.54 0.63
CA VAL A 82 5.17 -6.66 1.93
C VAL A 82 5.56 -8.11 2.14
N VAL A 83 6.78 -8.33 2.59
CA VAL A 83 7.32 -9.63 2.99
C VAL A 83 7.49 -9.61 4.50
N MET A 84 7.13 -10.72 5.14
CA MET A 84 7.23 -10.89 6.58
C MET A 84 7.65 -12.31 6.94
N GLU A 85 8.48 -12.42 7.97
CA GLU A 85 8.86 -13.69 8.57
C GLU A 85 8.03 -13.93 9.83
N LEU A 86 7.53 -15.16 9.97
CA LEU A 86 6.71 -15.58 11.10
C LEU A 86 7.42 -16.65 11.93
N LYS A 87 7.49 -16.45 13.24
CA LYS A 87 7.90 -17.47 14.23
C LYS A 87 6.83 -17.59 15.30
N GLN A 88 6.30 -18.79 15.47
CA GLN A 88 5.25 -19.09 16.46
C GLN A 88 4.05 -18.12 16.40
N GLY A 89 3.63 -17.75 15.19
CA GLY A 89 2.50 -16.84 14.98
C GLY A 89 2.79 -15.35 15.20
N LYS A 90 4.04 -14.98 15.52
CA LYS A 90 4.48 -13.58 15.64
C LYS A 90 5.39 -13.18 14.49
N THR A 91 5.29 -11.92 14.05
CA THR A 91 6.22 -11.36 13.07
C THR A 91 7.54 -11.01 13.73
N THR A 92 8.64 -11.53 13.16
CA THR A 92 10.00 -11.24 13.64
C THR A 92 10.74 -10.26 12.76
N GLU A 93 10.50 -10.30 11.44
CA GLU A 93 11.11 -9.39 10.48
C GLU A 93 10.09 -9.09 9.38
N ALA A 94 10.16 -7.89 8.81
CA ALA A 94 9.36 -7.53 7.65
C ALA A 94 10.01 -6.40 6.85
N PHE A 95 9.70 -6.35 5.55
CA PHE A 95 10.06 -5.26 4.67
C PHE A 95 9.04 -5.09 3.55
N LYS A 96 8.87 -3.85 3.09
CA LYS A 96 8.05 -3.48 1.95
C LYS A 96 8.94 -3.26 0.73
N VAL A 97 8.49 -3.74 -0.41
CA VAL A 97 9.18 -3.62 -1.69
C VAL A 97 8.34 -2.75 -2.62
N LYS A 98 9.00 -1.81 -3.29
CA LYS A 98 8.41 -0.97 -4.35
C LYS A 98 9.26 -1.12 -5.61
N ALA A 99 8.81 -1.94 -6.55
CA ALA A 99 9.45 -2.13 -7.85
C ALA A 99 8.79 -1.22 -8.89
N TYR A 100 9.58 -0.42 -9.60
CA TYR A 100 9.11 0.53 -10.60
C TYR A 100 9.50 0.04 -11.99
N CYS A 101 8.61 0.19 -12.98
CA CYS A 101 8.91 -0.21 -14.36
C CYS A 101 10.14 0.50 -14.97
N ASN A 102 10.47 1.69 -14.44
CA ASN A 102 11.54 2.55 -14.93
C ASN A 102 12.77 2.59 -14.00
N LYS A 103 12.89 1.65 -13.04
CA LYS A 103 14.07 1.48 -12.20
C LYS A 103 14.53 0.03 -12.23
N GLN A 104 15.85 -0.17 -12.25
CA GLN A 104 16.45 -1.50 -12.27
C GLN A 104 16.38 -2.18 -10.90
N GLU A 105 16.61 -1.44 -9.82
CA GLU A 105 16.54 -1.95 -8.45
C GLU A 105 15.24 -1.52 -7.74
N PRO A 106 14.59 -2.43 -7.01
CA PRO A 106 13.43 -2.08 -6.21
C PRO A 106 13.84 -1.28 -4.96
N ILE A 107 12.94 -0.41 -4.49
CA ILE A 107 13.11 0.27 -3.21
C ILE A 107 12.63 -0.67 -2.11
N ILE A 108 13.49 -0.95 -1.15
CA ILE A 108 13.17 -1.80 0.00
C ILE A 108 13.12 -0.93 1.25
N THR A 109 12.02 -1.00 2.00
CA THR A 109 11.81 -0.30 3.27
C THR A 109 11.60 -1.33 4.36
N LYS A 110 12.52 -1.42 5.32
CA LYS A 110 12.39 -2.34 6.46
C LYS A 110 11.34 -1.83 7.44
N ALA A 111 10.63 -2.76 8.07
CA ALA A 111 9.76 -2.42 9.18
C ALA A 111 10.60 -1.92 10.36
N PHE A 112 10.14 -0.88 11.05
CA PHE A 112 10.73 -0.49 12.32
C PHE A 112 10.06 -1.25 13.47
N PHE A 113 10.81 -1.45 14.55
CA PHE A 113 10.28 -2.04 15.78
C PHE A 113 9.88 -0.90 16.70
N ASP A 114 8.63 -0.95 17.17
CA ASP A 114 8.10 -0.10 18.23
C ASP A 114 7.87 -0.94 19.50
#